data_AF-A0A6A5WWT9-F1
#
_entry.id   AF-A0A6A5WWT9-F1
#
_cell.length_a   1.000
_cell.length_b   1.000
_cell.length_c   1.000
_cell.angle_alpha   90.00
_cell.angle_beta   90.00
_cell.angle_gamma   90.00
#
_symmetry.space_group_name_H-M   'P 1'
#
loop_
_entity.id
_entity.type
_entity.pdbx_description
1 polymer ?
#
loop_
_entity_poly.entity_id
_entity_poly.type
_entity_poly.pdbx_seq_one_letter_code
_entity_poly.pdbx_strand_id
1 'polypeptide(L)'
;MLIAGRFLWGHRTAKSSEDVHPEHMVDGTEKRLEIPSLDRSWIRTLLSRKDRGQWVPALSGVIKAGDEGMYSSALFDGLHAYPGEITLEMVYEAFAHELRSRPMTERSAYPPAISRFVATTQSRIKRTQSVRVNKQSRQSMSPRRHSIDLLEKGLNRSKSRKTSPVLISTFNPLPSVDASTGHSPPSSWTHSLQHAQDLDGRVGINVTPQELSSLSTILGISPTKQPKGGEDVPAFDSIGAFGISISGEPTAKGKRRISLKQHKRRVTQLPGRGSGYSALLANHLASGSLPFSQDEHNINSIHLTNNILEPLKAGENLHLQQSPTQTRALKYLSTLPSSRHIKPHNLTPSQASTSTNLLLHSIATLPFVGGLVPLATPPLIEAVRFVASTGLPPARLLQRLEALVDKVHNQAPHLRLFGPLFEPQNAGLLFRERERLGKLATGVSVEDTIADKMARMRRYSTLVERLMAVVPGVKQEDVLREVREATMREIEWSYKEAVAAFKNPGTISPIVPTGVVAKRYSSLSSRTRRSKRSSTSSILEHSQSAPASTTQGLQEKDTVIASPRPSSTFPILNLGQQVERLLKAELPFDVQSVAVVVRLVLVAWTLSVERVEWDEENAGGEV
;
A
#
# COMPACT_ATOMS: atom_id res chain seq x y z
N MET A 1 41.83 -19.90 33.81
CA MET A 1 42.18 -20.80 32.71
C MET A 1 42.24 -19.96 31.43
N LEU A 2 43.45 -19.72 30.90
CA LEU A 2 43.76 -19.05 29.62
C LEU A 2 43.26 -19.94 28.45
N ILE A 3 42.91 -19.44 27.26
CA ILE A 3 43.74 -18.86 26.17
C ILE A 3 42.75 -18.15 25.21
N ALA A 4 42.76 -16.83 24.98
CA ALA A 4 43.62 -16.00 24.12
C ALA A 4 43.55 -16.29 22.60
N GLY A 5 43.02 -15.30 21.86
CA GLY A 5 43.12 -15.20 20.40
C GLY A 5 42.93 -13.74 19.97
N ARG A 6 43.95 -12.90 20.23
CA ARG A 6 44.07 -11.53 19.72
C ARG A 6 44.49 -11.55 18.25
N PHE A 7 43.92 -10.66 17.44
CA PHE A 7 44.61 -10.10 16.28
C PHE A 7 44.50 -8.57 16.31
N LEU A 8 45.66 -7.93 16.28
CA LEU A 8 45.90 -6.49 16.18
C LEU A 8 46.49 -6.15 14.80
N TRP A 9 46.28 -4.89 14.42
CA TRP A 9 47.10 -4.01 13.56
C TRP A 9 46.86 -3.91 12.05
N GLY A 10 46.75 -2.64 11.62
CA GLY A 10 47.02 -2.17 10.26
C GLY A 10 46.58 -0.73 9.98
N HIS A 11 47.03 0.28 10.74
CA HIS A 11 46.93 1.68 10.30
C HIS A 11 47.82 1.87 9.05
N ARG A 12 47.23 2.16 7.89
CA ARG A 12 47.90 2.86 6.80
C ARG A 12 47.27 4.22 6.65
N THR A 13 48.05 5.22 7.02
CA THR A 13 47.87 6.63 6.68
C THR A 13 47.97 6.78 5.16
N ALA A 14 46.86 7.15 4.51
CA ALA A 14 46.90 7.62 3.13
C ALA A 14 47.36 9.09 3.17
N LYS A 15 48.56 9.30 2.63
CA LYS A 15 49.19 10.59 2.40
C LYS A 15 48.40 11.35 1.32
N SER A 16 48.21 12.64 1.54
CA SER A 16 47.75 13.61 0.56
C SER A 16 48.61 13.59 -0.70
N SER A 17 47.98 13.60 -1.86
CA SER A 17 48.58 14.08 -3.11
C SER A 17 47.61 15.08 -3.71
N GLU A 18 48.02 16.33 -3.69
CA GLU A 18 47.46 17.42 -4.47
C GLU A 18 47.62 17.16 -5.98
N ASP A 19 46.70 17.76 -6.73
CA ASP A 19 46.84 18.39 -8.04
C ASP A 19 47.91 17.88 -9.00
N VAL A 20 47.48 17.21 -10.09
CA VAL A 20 47.91 17.54 -11.47
C VAL A 20 46.80 17.14 -12.45
N HIS A 21 46.15 18.14 -13.06
CA HIS A 21 45.54 18.05 -14.39
C HIS A 21 46.68 18.02 -15.43
N PRO A 22 46.59 17.19 -16.48
CA PRO A 22 46.41 17.83 -17.79
C PRO A 22 45.53 17.03 -18.77
N GLU A 23 45.17 17.75 -19.82
CA GLU A 23 44.31 17.39 -20.93
C GLU A 23 44.97 16.44 -21.94
N HIS A 24 44.10 15.78 -22.71
CA HIS A 24 44.22 15.48 -24.14
C HIS A 24 45.10 14.32 -24.67
N MET A 25 44.45 13.58 -25.58
CA MET A 25 44.95 12.88 -26.79
C MET A 25 45.37 11.39 -26.76
N VAL A 26 44.54 10.63 -27.51
CA VAL A 26 44.85 9.74 -28.65
C VAL A 26 45.20 8.27 -28.41
N ASP A 27 44.51 7.47 -29.22
CA ASP A 27 44.69 6.06 -29.58
C ASP A 27 46.11 5.52 -29.43
N GLY A 28 46.23 4.47 -28.62
CA GLY A 28 47.41 3.62 -28.51
C GLY A 28 47.02 2.15 -28.61
N THR A 29 47.36 1.54 -29.73
CA THR A 29 47.29 0.09 -29.98
C THR A 29 48.28 -0.65 -29.06
N GLU A 30 47.78 -1.30 -28.01
CA GLU A 30 48.62 -2.12 -27.14
C GLU A 30 48.96 -3.47 -27.79
N LYS A 31 50.26 -3.61 -28.11
CA LYS A 31 50.91 -4.86 -28.49
C LYS A 31 50.83 -5.86 -27.33
N ARG A 32 50.23 -7.00 -27.65
CA ARG A 32 50.19 -8.22 -26.84
C ARG A 32 51.61 -8.76 -26.63
N LEU A 33 52.18 -8.51 -25.44
CA LEU A 33 53.40 -9.19 -24.98
C LEU A 33 53.01 -10.52 -24.35
N GLU A 34 53.29 -11.60 -25.06
CA GLU A 34 53.14 -12.97 -24.59
C GLU A 34 54.27 -13.31 -23.61
N ILE A 35 53.98 -13.23 -22.32
CA ILE A 35 54.83 -13.77 -21.25
C ILE A 35 54.44 -15.26 -21.05
N PRO A 36 55.40 -16.21 -21.05
CA PRO A 36 55.09 -17.62 -20.95
C PRO A 36 54.45 -17.96 -19.60
N SER A 37 53.33 -18.67 -19.68
CA SER A 37 52.51 -19.11 -18.55
C SER A 37 53.23 -20.17 -17.72
N LEU A 38 53.94 -19.74 -16.68
CA LEU A 38 54.34 -20.64 -15.60
C LEU A 38 53.13 -20.96 -14.71
N ASP A 39 53.09 -22.23 -14.34
CA ASP A 39 52.05 -22.99 -13.67
C ASP A 39 51.43 -22.29 -12.43
N ARG A 40 50.24 -21.70 -12.62
CA ARG A 40 49.44 -21.03 -11.57
C ARG A 40 48.47 -21.97 -10.83
N SER A 41 48.56 -23.28 -11.03
CA SER A 41 47.54 -24.22 -10.52
C SER A 41 47.62 -24.43 -8.99
N TRP A 42 48.76 -24.12 -8.34
CA TRP A 42 49.02 -24.44 -6.93
C TRP A 42 48.73 -23.24 -6.01
N ILE A 43 48.75 -22.01 -6.54
CA ILE A 43 48.40 -20.80 -5.79
C ILE A 43 46.88 -20.74 -5.49
N ARG A 44 46.06 -21.54 -6.19
CA ARG A 44 44.60 -21.62 -5.95
C ARG A 44 44.21 -22.47 -4.74
N THR A 45 45.10 -23.27 -4.16
CA THR A 45 44.77 -24.13 -3.00
C THR A 45 45.12 -23.52 -1.64
N LEU A 46 45.96 -22.46 -1.61
CA LEU A 46 46.42 -21.83 -0.37
C LEU A 46 45.75 -20.49 -0.04
N LEU A 47 45.00 -19.91 -0.98
CA LEU A 47 44.11 -18.80 -0.69
C LEU A 47 42.79 -19.39 -0.20
N SER A 48 42.59 -19.43 1.12
CA SER A 48 41.25 -19.60 1.67
C SER A 48 40.34 -18.62 0.93
N ARG A 49 39.43 -19.17 0.10
CA ARG A 49 38.41 -18.35 -0.54
C ARG A 49 37.67 -17.71 0.62
N LYS A 50 37.97 -16.45 0.93
CA LYS A 50 37.09 -15.60 1.73
C LYS A 50 35.75 -15.78 1.06
N ASP A 51 34.86 -16.48 1.75
CA ASP A 51 33.57 -16.87 1.20
C ASP A 51 32.82 -15.58 0.98
N ARG A 52 32.88 -15.07 -0.26
CA ARG A 52 32.23 -13.83 -0.63
C ARG A 52 30.76 -14.21 -0.62
N GLY A 53 30.06 -13.82 0.43
CA GLY A 53 28.70 -14.24 0.75
C GLY A 53 27.76 -14.19 -0.45
N GLN A 54 26.61 -14.87 -0.34
CA GLN A 54 25.68 -15.01 -1.45
C GLN A 54 25.30 -13.65 -2.06
N TRP A 55 25.28 -13.58 -3.40
CA TRP A 55 24.76 -12.41 -4.11
C TRP A 55 23.25 -12.29 -3.88
N VAL A 56 22.83 -11.12 -3.37
CA VAL A 56 21.44 -10.79 -3.08
C VAL A 56 21.09 -9.42 -3.65
N PRO A 57 19.81 -9.15 -3.96
CA PRO A 57 19.35 -7.82 -4.36
C PRO A 57 19.64 -6.78 -3.27
N ALA A 58 20.26 -5.66 -3.63
CA ALA A 58 20.37 -4.52 -2.73
C ALA A 58 18.98 -3.93 -2.43
N LEU A 59 18.85 -3.13 -1.36
CA LEU A 59 17.56 -2.52 -1.04
C LEU A 59 17.09 -1.57 -2.16
N SER A 60 18.00 -0.83 -2.79
CA SER A 60 17.73 -0.09 -4.02
C SER A 60 17.22 -0.96 -5.16
N GLY A 61 17.76 -2.17 -5.34
CA GLY A 61 17.25 -3.14 -6.31
C GLY A 61 15.81 -3.57 -5.99
N VAL A 62 15.50 -3.84 -4.72
CA VAL A 62 14.13 -4.15 -4.30
C VAL A 62 13.20 -2.94 -4.51
N ILE A 63 13.64 -1.72 -4.23
CA ILE A 63 12.82 -0.52 -4.45
C ILE A 63 12.54 -0.30 -5.94
N LYS A 64 13.58 -0.33 -6.78
CA LYS A 64 13.45 -0.20 -8.24
C LYS A 64 12.55 -1.27 -8.86
N ALA A 65 12.62 -2.51 -8.34
CA ALA A 65 11.71 -3.57 -8.77
C ALA A 65 10.25 -3.23 -8.43
N GLY A 66 10.00 -2.59 -7.29
CA GLY A 66 8.68 -2.08 -6.92
C GLY A 66 8.22 -0.94 -7.84
N ASP A 67 9.14 -0.05 -8.23
CA ASP A 67 8.85 1.05 -9.16
C ASP A 67 8.48 0.55 -10.56
N GLU A 68 9.16 -0.50 -11.02
CA GLU A 68 8.86 -1.20 -12.28
C GLU A 68 7.63 -2.12 -12.18
N GLY A 69 6.97 -2.16 -11.03
CA GLY A 69 5.75 -2.93 -10.83
C GLY A 69 5.98 -4.44 -10.75
N MET A 70 7.16 -4.90 -10.32
CA MET A 70 7.48 -6.33 -10.12
C MET A 70 6.81 -6.92 -8.87
N TYR A 71 6.47 -6.08 -7.90
CA TYR A 71 5.62 -6.43 -6.76
C TYR A 71 4.80 -5.20 -6.36
N SER A 72 3.77 -5.43 -5.57
CA SER A 72 3.00 -4.37 -4.90
C SER A 72 3.28 -4.41 -3.41
N SER A 73 2.81 -3.40 -2.67
CA SER A 73 2.95 -3.38 -1.21
C SER A 73 2.28 -4.56 -0.48
N ALA A 74 1.54 -5.44 -1.19
CA ALA A 74 1.09 -6.73 -0.70
C ALA A 74 2.25 -7.67 -0.27
N LEU A 75 3.47 -7.44 -0.73
CA LEU A 75 4.67 -8.13 -0.25
C LEU A 75 4.78 -8.08 1.29
N PHE A 76 4.54 -6.90 1.88
CA PHE A 76 4.64 -6.70 3.33
C PHE A 76 3.47 -7.29 4.09
N ASP A 77 2.34 -7.54 3.41
CA ASP A 77 1.21 -8.22 4.02
C ASP A 77 1.55 -9.67 4.35
N GLY A 78 2.52 -10.33 3.69
CA GLY A 78 2.95 -11.68 4.06
C GLY A 78 3.68 -11.77 5.40
N LEU A 79 4.27 -10.65 5.87
CA LEU A 79 5.19 -10.65 7.02
C LEU A 79 4.48 -10.66 8.39
N HIS A 80 3.17 -10.38 8.43
CA HIS A 80 2.42 -10.25 9.69
C HIS A 80 2.23 -11.54 10.49
N ALA A 81 2.52 -12.72 9.92
CA ALA A 81 2.33 -13.99 10.59
C ALA A 81 3.22 -14.15 11.84
N TYR A 82 4.32 -13.40 11.91
CA TYR A 82 5.30 -13.50 12.99
C TYR A 82 5.53 -12.12 13.61
N PRO A 83 4.86 -11.78 14.73
CA PRO A 83 5.19 -10.56 15.46
C PRO A 83 6.61 -10.68 16.05
N GLY A 84 7.40 -9.62 15.98
CA GLY A 84 8.80 -9.62 16.42
C GLY A 84 9.73 -9.00 15.39
N GLU A 85 11.01 -9.34 15.48
CA GLU A 85 12.03 -8.87 14.54
C GLU A 85 11.84 -9.55 13.17
N ILE A 86 11.81 -8.75 12.10
CA ILE A 86 11.74 -9.22 10.72
C ILE A 86 13.17 -9.37 10.23
N THR A 87 13.58 -10.60 9.93
CA THR A 87 14.91 -10.85 9.39
C THR A 87 14.96 -10.54 7.88
N LEU A 88 16.16 -10.27 7.37
CA LEU A 88 16.34 -9.97 5.95
C LEU A 88 15.91 -11.15 5.06
N GLU A 89 16.12 -12.38 5.53
CA GLU A 89 15.71 -13.61 4.84
C GLU A 89 14.19 -13.67 4.66
N MET A 90 13.40 -13.22 5.64
CA MET A 90 11.94 -13.16 5.51
C MET A 90 11.51 -12.17 4.42
N VAL A 91 12.15 -11.00 4.36
CA VAL A 91 11.88 -9.99 3.32
C VAL A 91 12.26 -10.52 1.94
N TYR A 92 13.41 -11.20 1.82
CA TYR A 92 13.85 -11.81 0.57
C TYR A 92 13.02 -13.01 0.15
N GLU A 93 12.51 -13.82 1.08
CA GLU A 93 11.59 -14.91 0.77
C GLU A 93 10.26 -14.35 0.23
N ALA A 94 9.73 -13.30 0.84
CA ALA A 94 8.53 -12.61 0.36
C ALA A 94 8.77 -11.99 -1.03
N PHE A 95 9.90 -11.31 -1.24
CA PHE A 95 10.26 -10.74 -2.54
C PHE A 95 10.45 -11.83 -3.62
N ALA A 96 11.16 -12.90 -3.32
CA ALA A 96 11.34 -14.03 -4.24
C ALA A 96 10.02 -14.74 -4.54
N HIS A 97 9.07 -14.78 -3.59
CA HIS A 97 7.72 -15.28 -3.84
C HIS A 97 6.99 -14.45 -4.90
N GLU A 98 7.03 -13.11 -4.78
CA GLU A 98 6.45 -12.21 -5.78
C GLU A 98 7.07 -12.43 -7.16
N LEU A 99 8.41 -12.52 -7.26
CA LEU A 99 9.09 -12.81 -8.53
C LEU A 99 8.73 -14.19 -9.10
N ARG A 100 8.52 -15.21 -8.24
CA ARG A 100 8.09 -16.54 -8.69
C ARG A 100 6.67 -16.58 -9.21
N SER A 101 5.79 -15.74 -8.67
CA SER A 101 4.39 -15.68 -9.09
C SER A 101 4.20 -15.13 -10.50
N ARG A 102 5.23 -14.48 -11.06
CA ARG A 102 5.21 -13.89 -12.39
C ARG A 102 5.14 -14.94 -13.52
N PRO A 103 4.57 -14.57 -14.69
CA PRO A 103 4.55 -15.42 -15.87
C PRO A 103 5.95 -15.93 -16.24
N MET A 104 6.01 -17.15 -16.79
CA MET A 104 7.30 -17.76 -17.17
C MET A 104 8.08 -16.92 -18.17
N THR A 105 7.40 -16.21 -19.08
CA THR A 105 7.99 -15.32 -20.08
C THR A 105 8.76 -14.16 -19.45
N GLU A 106 8.25 -13.57 -18.37
CA GLU A 106 8.96 -12.53 -17.62
C GLU A 106 10.15 -13.14 -16.86
N ARG A 107 9.95 -14.29 -16.21
CA ARG A 107 11.01 -14.93 -15.40
C ARG A 107 12.20 -15.38 -16.24
N SER A 108 11.99 -15.76 -17.51
CA SER A 108 13.09 -16.12 -18.41
C SER A 108 14.00 -14.95 -18.77
N ALA A 109 13.54 -13.70 -18.59
CA ALA A 109 14.36 -12.51 -18.82
C ALA A 109 15.26 -12.16 -17.61
N TYR A 110 15.12 -12.85 -16.47
CA TYR A 110 15.92 -12.55 -15.28
C TYR A 110 17.39 -12.91 -15.48
N PRO A 111 18.33 -11.99 -15.15
CA PRO A 111 19.75 -12.30 -15.18
C PRO A 111 20.08 -13.53 -14.31
N PRO A 112 21.16 -14.27 -14.64
CA PRO A 112 21.51 -15.51 -13.92
C PRO A 112 21.64 -15.34 -12.40
N ALA A 113 22.08 -14.17 -11.93
CA ALA A 113 22.19 -13.88 -10.51
C ALA A 113 20.82 -13.79 -9.81
N ILE A 114 19.84 -13.14 -10.43
CA ILE A 114 18.46 -13.06 -9.93
C ILE A 114 17.80 -14.43 -9.99
N SER A 115 17.97 -15.16 -11.09
CA SER A 115 17.46 -16.53 -11.22
C SER A 115 18.02 -17.45 -10.13
N ARG A 116 19.32 -17.34 -9.81
CA ARG A 116 19.93 -18.06 -8.68
C ARG A 116 19.39 -17.59 -7.32
N PHE A 117 19.21 -16.29 -7.12
CA PHE A 117 18.60 -15.74 -5.89
C PHE A 117 17.20 -16.32 -5.68
N VAL A 118 16.35 -16.31 -6.70
CA VAL A 118 14.99 -16.87 -6.64
C VAL A 118 15.00 -18.38 -6.38
N ALA A 119 15.94 -19.12 -6.98
CA ALA A 119 16.06 -20.56 -6.77
C ALA A 119 16.58 -20.94 -5.38
N THR A 120 17.51 -20.15 -4.81
CA THR A 120 18.14 -20.41 -3.51
C THR A 120 17.27 -19.97 -2.33
N THR A 121 16.48 -18.91 -2.50
CA THR A 121 15.47 -18.45 -1.53
C THR A 121 14.22 -19.32 -1.52
N GLN A 122 14.16 -20.36 -2.36
CA GLN A 122 13.18 -21.42 -2.19
C GLN A 122 13.48 -22.07 -0.84
N SER A 123 12.77 -21.61 0.20
CA SER A 123 12.65 -22.33 1.45
C SER A 123 12.41 -23.76 1.03
N ARG A 124 13.28 -24.67 1.49
CA ARG A 124 13.07 -26.11 1.30
C ARG A 124 11.65 -26.31 1.77
N ILE A 125 10.71 -26.41 0.83
CA ILE A 125 9.38 -26.92 1.08
C ILE A 125 9.75 -28.19 1.77
N LYS A 126 9.60 -28.21 3.10
CA LYS A 126 9.80 -29.39 3.91
C LYS A 126 8.75 -30.26 3.30
N ARG A 127 9.17 -31.05 2.31
CA ARG A 127 8.40 -32.08 1.65
C ARG A 127 8.03 -32.88 2.86
N THR A 128 6.86 -32.57 3.40
CA THR A 128 6.34 -33.12 4.63
C THR A 128 6.55 -34.58 4.38
N GLN A 129 7.52 -35.17 5.10
CA GLN A 129 7.92 -36.54 4.87
C GLN A 129 6.59 -37.25 4.83
N SER A 130 6.21 -37.73 3.65
CA SER A 130 4.93 -38.40 3.47
C SER A 130 5.01 -39.48 4.51
N VAL A 131 4.26 -39.33 5.60
CA VAL A 131 4.22 -40.30 6.68
C VAL A 131 3.86 -41.57 5.94
N ARG A 132 4.86 -42.43 5.74
CA ARG A 132 4.64 -43.77 5.27
C ARG A 132 3.82 -44.34 6.40
N VAL A 133 2.50 -44.32 6.22
CA VAL A 133 1.56 -45.00 7.09
C VAL A 133 2.07 -46.43 7.09
N ASN A 134 2.69 -46.79 8.22
CA ASN A 134 3.31 -48.08 8.39
C ASN A 134 2.17 -49.09 8.35
N LYS A 135 2.03 -49.75 7.20
CA LYS A 135 0.93 -50.67 6.90
C LYS A 135 1.26 -52.03 7.52
N GLN A 136 1.40 -52.08 8.84
CA GLN A 136 1.42 -53.30 9.64
C GLN A 136 0.10 -53.40 10.41
N SER A 137 -0.96 -53.74 9.68
CA SER A 137 -2.12 -54.50 10.17
C SER A 137 -3.22 -54.45 9.10
N ARG A 138 -3.15 -55.37 8.15
CA ARG A 138 -4.35 -56.08 7.70
C ARG A 138 -3.95 -57.24 6.79
N GLN A 139 -4.38 -58.41 7.24
CA GLN A 139 -4.30 -59.68 6.57
C GLN A 139 -4.97 -59.62 5.18
N SER A 140 -4.33 -60.32 4.25
CA SER A 140 -4.94 -61.27 3.32
C SER A 140 -6.31 -60.92 2.75
N MET A 141 -6.34 -60.58 1.46
CA MET A 141 -7.04 -61.34 0.41
C MET A 141 -6.70 -60.69 -0.93
N SER A 142 -6.16 -61.48 -1.87
CA SER A 142 -5.86 -61.04 -3.23
C SER A 142 -7.16 -60.79 -4.03
N PRO A 143 -7.09 -59.98 -5.10
CA PRO A 143 -7.19 -60.64 -6.39
C PRO A 143 -6.17 -60.15 -7.42
N ARG A 144 -5.58 -61.12 -8.12
CA ARG A 144 -4.95 -61.00 -9.44
C ARG A 144 -5.78 -60.11 -10.37
N ARG A 145 -5.17 -59.08 -10.96
CA ARG A 145 -5.53 -58.59 -12.30
C ARG A 145 -4.31 -58.11 -13.08
N HIS A 146 -4.44 -58.34 -14.38
CA HIS A 146 -3.45 -58.35 -15.45
C HIS A 146 -2.57 -57.10 -15.60
N SER A 147 -1.29 -57.36 -15.86
CA SER A 147 -0.40 -56.54 -16.65
C SER A 147 -0.86 -56.48 -18.12
N ILE A 148 -0.56 -55.37 -18.81
CA ILE A 148 -0.83 -55.03 -20.22
C ILE A 148 -2.05 -54.09 -20.36
N ASP A 149 -1.78 -52.78 -20.28
CA ASP A 149 -1.95 -51.86 -21.42
C ASP A 149 -1.52 -50.44 -21.02
N LEU A 150 -0.33 -50.05 -21.49
CA LEU A 150 0.35 -48.80 -21.13
C LEU A 150 0.64 -47.96 -22.38
N LEU A 151 -0.26 -48.00 -23.37
CA LEU A 151 -0.09 -47.27 -24.64
C LEU A 151 -1.28 -46.42 -25.10
N GLU A 152 -2.44 -46.44 -24.44
CA GLU A 152 -3.63 -45.69 -24.91
C GLU A 152 -4.35 -44.84 -23.86
N LYS A 153 -3.71 -44.50 -22.72
CA LYS A 153 -4.18 -43.36 -21.93
C LYS A 153 -3.71 -42.07 -22.59
N GLY A 154 -4.45 -41.73 -23.65
CA GLY A 154 -4.37 -40.47 -24.34
C GLY A 154 -4.27 -39.32 -23.34
N LEU A 155 -3.45 -38.36 -23.72
CA LEU A 155 -3.30 -37.02 -23.17
C LEU A 155 -4.64 -36.26 -23.22
N ASN A 156 -5.68 -36.77 -22.56
CA ASN A 156 -6.81 -36.02 -22.09
C ASN A 156 -6.29 -35.15 -20.95
N ARG A 157 -5.45 -34.17 -21.33
CA ARG A 157 -5.26 -32.93 -20.61
C ARG A 157 -6.66 -32.40 -20.44
N SER A 158 -7.29 -32.71 -19.31
CA SER A 158 -8.51 -32.09 -18.85
C SER A 158 -8.33 -30.61 -19.13
N LYS A 159 -9.03 -30.11 -20.15
CA LYS A 159 -9.03 -28.69 -20.50
C LYS A 159 -9.58 -28.03 -19.25
N SER A 160 -8.67 -27.60 -18.38
CA SER A 160 -8.96 -26.97 -17.10
C SER A 160 -9.97 -25.89 -17.42
N ARG A 161 -11.20 -26.08 -16.94
CA ARG A 161 -12.27 -25.09 -17.13
C ARG A 161 -11.68 -23.77 -16.67
N LYS A 162 -11.49 -22.82 -17.59
CA LYS A 162 -10.95 -21.50 -17.27
C LYS A 162 -11.91 -20.88 -16.27
N THR A 163 -11.57 -20.98 -14.98
CA THR A 163 -12.32 -20.32 -13.93
C THR A 163 -12.08 -18.83 -14.10
N SER A 164 -13.15 -18.07 -14.23
CA SER A 164 -13.11 -16.61 -14.18
C SER A 164 -12.24 -16.14 -13.02
N PRO A 165 -11.34 -15.15 -13.20
CA PRO A 165 -10.56 -14.59 -12.12
C PRO A 165 -11.51 -14.03 -11.06
N VAL A 166 -11.15 -14.24 -9.80
CA VAL A 166 -11.97 -13.81 -8.67
C VAL A 166 -11.89 -12.29 -8.46
N LEU A 167 -10.73 -11.71 -8.80
CA LEU A 167 -10.38 -10.30 -8.73
C LEU A 167 -9.71 -9.91 -10.06
N ILE A 168 -10.02 -8.73 -10.57
CA ILE A 168 -9.27 -8.12 -11.68
C ILE A 168 -8.29 -7.13 -11.06
N SER A 169 -6.98 -7.40 -11.16
CA SER A 169 -5.93 -6.57 -10.55
C SER A 169 -6.05 -5.12 -10.98
N THR A 170 -6.10 -4.20 -10.01
CA THR A 170 -5.96 -2.77 -10.29
C THR A 170 -4.49 -2.32 -10.24
N PHE A 171 -3.53 -3.21 -10.01
CA PHE A 171 -2.11 -2.89 -10.03
C PHE A 171 -1.55 -3.01 -11.44
N ASN A 172 -1.35 -1.87 -12.10
CA ASN A 172 -0.81 -1.80 -13.45
C ASN A 172 0.33 -0.78 -13.51
N PRO A 173 1.29 -0.97 -14.43
CA PRO A 173 2.34 0.04 -14.67
C PRO A 173 1.73 1.34 -15.20
N LEU A 174 2.50 2.43 -15.06
CA LEU A 174 2.15 3.70 -15.69
C LEU A 174 2.07 3.56 -17.22
N PRO A 175 1.22 4.35 -17.89
CA PRO A 175 1.18 4.40 -19.35
C PRO A 175 2.56 4.67 -19.93
N SER A 176 3.00 3.81 -20.86
CA SER A 176 4.24 4.00 -21.61
C SER A 176 3.97 4.90 -22.81
N VAL A 177 4.79 5.94 -23.01
CA VAL A 177 4.70 6.81 -24.19
C VAL A 177 5.10 6.04 -25.47
N ASP A 178 6.04 5.09 -25.35
CA ASP A 178 6.67 4.40 -26.48
C ASP A 178 6.16 2.96 -26.68
N ALA A 179 4.90 2.68 -26.33
CA ALA A 179 4.32 1.33 -26.38
C ALA A 179 4.35 0.66 -27.77
N SER A 180 4.70 1.39 -28.84
CA SER A 180 4.75 0.90 -30.23
C SER A 180 5.95 0.01 -30.55
N THR A 181 7.04 0.04 -29.77
CA THR A 181 8.30 -0.63 -30.14
C THR A 181 8.41 -2.09 -29.70
N GLY A 182 7.43 -2.63 -28.95
CA GLY A 182 7.35 -4.06 -28.59
C GLY A 182 8.49 -4.62 -27.73
N HIS A 183 9.57 -3.86 -27.52
CA HIS A 183 10.69 -4.21 -26.68
C HIS A 183 10.51 -3.61 -25.30
N SER A 184 10.31 -4.45 -24.28
CA SER A 184 10.39 -4.01 -22.89
C SER A 184 11.83 -3.59 -22.60
N PRO A 185 12.08 -2.37 -22.11
CA PRO A 185 13.42 -1.92 -21.80
C PRO A 185 14.09 -2.83 -20.76
N PRO A 186 15.43 -2.94 -20.76
CA PRO A 186 16.15 -3.75 -19.81
C PRO A 186 15.83 -3.28 -18.39
N SER A 187 15.48 -4.24 -17.54
CA SER A 187 14.98 -3.98 -16.20
C SER A 187 16.11 -3.52 -15.27
N SER A 188 16.07 -2.24 -14.88
CA SER A 188 17.15 -1.54 -14.17
C SER A 188 17.45 -2.13 -12.79
N TRP A 189 16.43 -2.71 -12.15
CA TRP A 189 16.54 -3.24 -10.79
C TRP A 189 17.45 -4.46 -10.70
N THR A 190 17.57 -5.22 -11.78
CA THR A 190 18.31 -6.50 -11.80
C THR A 190 19.83 -6.33 -11.66
N HIS A 191 20.34 -5.12 -11.92
CA HIS A 191 21.76 -4.78 -11.82
C HIS A 191 22.18 -4.36 -10.41
N SER A 192 21.22 -4.07 -9.52
CA SER A 192 21.48 -3.57 -8.16
C SER A 192 21.64 -4.73 -7.19
N LEU A 193 22.79 -5.42 -7.28
CA LEU A 193 23.15 -6.59 -6.46
C LEU A 193 24.28 -6.25 -5.49
N GLN A 194 24.27 -6.89 -4.32
CA GLN A 194 25.39 -6.82 -3.38
C GLN A 194 25.65 -8.19 -2.72
N HIS A 195 26.83 -8.33 -2.12
CA HIS A 195 27.15 -9.50 -1.30
C HIS A 195 26.45 -9.37 0.06
N ALA A 196 25.71 -10.41 0.43
CA ALA A 196 25.25 -10.61 1.79
C ALA A 196 26.44 -10.63 2.77
N GLN A 197 26.31 -9.94 3.88
CA GLN A 197 27.28 -9.93 4.98
C GLN A 197 26.74 -10.75 6.15
N ASP A 198 27.64 -11.43 6.85
CA ASP A 198 27.30 -12.06 8.13
C ASP A 198 27.54 -11.05 9.25
N LEU A 199 26.47 -10.66 9.94
CA LEU A 199 26.46 -9.76 11.08
C LEU A 199 25.89 -10.50 12.28
N ASP A 200 26.75 -10.89 13.21
CA ASP A 200 26.39 -11.63 14.43
C ASP A 200 25.63 -12.94 14.16
N GLY A 201 26.02 -13.68 13.11
CA GLY A 201 25.39 -14.94 12.72
C GLY A 201 24.08 -14.76 11.95
N ARG A 202 23.80 -13.55 11.46
CA ARG A 202 22.60 -13.21 10.68
C ARG A 202 22.98 -12.58 9.36
N VAL A 203 22.19 -12.83 8.32
CA VAL A 203 22.43 -12.22 7.01
C VAL A 203 21.99 -10.75 7.05
N GLY A 204 22.92 -9.86 6.70
CA GLY A 204 22.71 -8.43 6.59
C GLY A 204 23.20 -7.87 5.26
N ILE A 205 22.79 -6.64 4.97
CA ILE A 205 23.24 -5.87 3.81
C ILE A 205 23.61 -4.45 4.23
N ASN A 206 24.43 -3.78 3.42
CA ASN A 206 24.61 -2.34 3.57
C ASN A 206 23.38 -1.63 3.00
N VAL A 207 22.91 -0.61 3.71
CA VAL A 207 21.77 0.21 3.33
C VAL A 207 22.15 1.68 3.40
N THR A 208 21.79 2.46 2.38
CA THR A 208 22.00 3.91 2.36
C THR A 208 20.86 4.66 3.04
N PRO A 209 21.06 5.91 3.51
CA PRO A 209 19.98 6.73 4.05
C PRO A 209 18.81 6.91 3.07
N GLN A 210 19.09 7.02 1.77
CA GLN A 210 18.09 7.20 0.71
C GLN A 210 17.25 5.93 0.50
N GLU A 211 17.90 4.76 0.52
CA GLU A 211 17.21 3.46 0.48
C GLU A 211 16.31 3.27 1.70
N LEU A 212 16.79 3.65 2.89
CA LEU A 212 16.00 3.56 4.12
C LEU A 212 14.81 4.52 4.09
N SER A 213 15.00 5.76 3.64
CA SER A 213 13.93 6.76 3.55
C SER A 213 12.83 6.36 2.57
N SER A 214 13.21 5.77 1.43
CA SER A 214 12.24 5.21 0.49
C SER A 214 11.50 4.01 1.09
N LEU A 215 12.19 3.08 1.76
CA LEU A 215 11.54 1.97 2.45
C LEU A 215 10.55 2.46 3.52
N SER A 216 10.95 3.45 4.34
CA SER A 216 10.06 4.11 5.30
C SER A 216 8.79 4.63 4.62
N THR A 217 8.95 5.36 3.51
CA THR A 217 7.81 5.92 2.75
C THR A 217 6.90 4.81 2.19
N ILE A 218 7.49 3.74 1.64
CA ILE A 218 6.76 2.56 1.14
C ILE A 218 6.00 1.87 2.27
N LEU A 219 6.55 1.82 3.48
CA LEU A 219 5.88 1.26 4.66
C LEU A 219 4.85 2.20 5.30
N GLY A 220 4.67 3.42 4.78
CA GLY A 220 3.78 4.43 5.35
C GLY A 220 4.35 5.10 6.60
N ILE A 221 5.67 5.11 6.78
CA ILE A 221 6.34 5.87 7.84
C ILE A 221 6.66 7.26 7.28
N SER A 222 6.16 8.31 7.94
CA SER A 222 6.37 9.68 7.47
C SER A 222 7.85 10.06 7.54
N PRO A 223 8.45 10.57 6.45
CA PRO A 223 9.87 10.92 6.43
C PRO A 223 10.22 12.19 7.21
N THR A 224 9.21 13.02 7.56
CA THR A 224 9.44 14.37 8.11
C THR A 224 9.33 14.46 9.63
N LYS A 225 8.88 13.39 10.30
CA LYS A 225 8.89 13.30 11.77
C LYS A 225 10.30 12.99 12.26
N GLN A 226 11.20 13.97 12.22
CA GLN A 226 12.47 13.86 12.93
C GLN A 226 12.23 13.99 14.45
N PRO A 227 12.93 13.22 15.29
CA PRO A 227 12.83 13.37 16.74
C PRO A 227 13.25 14.80 17.15
N LYS A 228 12.49 15.42 18.05
CA LYS A 228 12.71 16.80 18.54
C LYS A 228 13.98 16.99 19.40
N GLY A 229 14.87 16.01 19.46
CA GLY A 229 16.16 16.11 20.14
C GLY A 229 17.26 16.08 19.09
N GLY A 230 18.12 17.10 19.07
CA GLY A 230 19.15 17.35 18.04
C GLY A 230 20.26 16.30 17.91
N GLU A 231 19.97 15.02 18.11
CA GLU A 231 20.79 13.95 17.57
C GLU A 231 20.43 13.79 16.09
N ASP A 232 21.44 13.81 15.20
CA ASP A 232 21.37 13.65 13.74
C ASP A 232 20.86 12.25 13.30
N VAL A 233 19.91 11.67 14.01
CA VAL A 233 19.44 10.30 13.81
C VAL A 233 17.98 10.29 13.40
N PRO A 234 17.66 9.77 12.20
CA PRO A 234 16.28 9.41 11.89
C PRO A 234 15.92 8.15 12.70
N ALA A 235 15.50 8.35 13.96
CA ALA A 235 14.77 7.32 14.70
C ALA A 235 13.35 7.27 14.13
N PHE A 236 13.07 6.26 13.30
CA PHE A 236 11.74 6.02 12.75
C PHE A 236 10.88 5.23 13.76
N ASP A 237 10.73 5.75 14.97
CA ASP A 237 10.01 5.07 16.07
C ASP A 237 8.49 4.93 15.83
N SER A 238 8.00 5.41 14.69
CA SER A 238 6.60 5.25 14.30
C SER A 238 6.32 3.89 13.67
N ILE A 239 5.14 3.34 13.98
CA ILE A 239 4.61 2.13 13.36
C ILE A 239 3.97 2.51 12.02
N GLY A 240 4.47 1.93 10.93
CA GLY A 240 3.95 2.14 9.58
C GLY A 240 2.62 1.44 9.30
N ALA A 241 2.12 1.60 8.07
CA ALA A 241 0.84 1.10 7.57
C ALA A 241 0.70 -0.43 7.64
N PHE A 242 1.81 -1.17 7.58
CA PHE A 242 1.84 -2.63 7.70
C PHE A 242 2.06 -3.14 9.13
N GLY A 243 2.05 -2.24 10.12
CA GLY A 243 2.45 -2.59 11.48
C GLY A 243 3.94 -2.87 11.59
N ILE A 244 4.77 -2.33 10.69
CA ILE A 244 6.22 -2.49 10.69
C ILE A 244 6.85 -1.18 11.15
N SER A 245 7.77 -1.22 12.12
CA SER A 245 8.62 -0.09 12.50
C SER A 245 10.07 -0.34 12.08
N ILE A 246 10.82 0.75 11.90
CA ILE A 246 12.24 0.73 11.55
C ILE A 246 13.00 1.34 12.73
N SER A 247 13.93 0.60 13.32
CA SER A 247 14.79 1.08 14.40
C SER A 247 16.25 1.02 13.98
N GLY A 248 17.06 1.94 14.50
CA GLY A 248 18.50 2.02 14.22
C GLY A 248 19.31 2.07 15.52
N GLU A 249 20.19 1.09 15.73
CA GLU A 249 21.07 1.04 16.89
C GLU A 249 22.51 1.40 16.48
N PRO A 250 23.22 2.27 17.23
CA PRO A 250 24.62 2.56 16.95
C PRO A 250 25.49 1.34 17.23
N THR A 251 26.44 1.07 16.35
CA THR A 251 27.47 0.03 16.54
C THR A 251 28.79 0.68 16.97
N ALA A 252 29.66 -0.09 17.64
CA ALA A 252 30.97 0.38 18.11
C ALA A 252 31.89 0.95 17.01
N LYS A 253 31.60 0.68 15.72
CA LYS A 253 32.39 1.14 14.56
C LYS A 253 31.84 2.44 13.93
N GLY A 254 30.93 3.15 14.61
CA GLY A 254 30.27 4.34 14.08
C GLY A 254 29.25 4.06 12.96
N LYS A 255 29.04 2.78 12.60
CA LYS A 255 27.93 2.36 11.72
C LYS A 255 26.66 2.18 12.54
N ARG A 256 25.49 2.13 11.89
CA ARG A 256 24.23 1.77 12.53
C ARG A 256 23.73 0.42 12.04
N ARG A 257 23.19 -0.37 12.97
CA ARG A 257 22.45 -1.59 12.70
C ARG A 257 20.97 -1.20 12.57
N ILE A 258 20.41 -1.41 11.39
CA ILE A 258 18.98 -1.19 11.14
C ILE A 258 18.23 -2.49 11.40
N SER A 259 17.16 -2.43 12.16
CA SER A 259 16.27 -3.54 12.47
C SER A 259 14.82 -3.21 12.08
N LEU A 260 14.13 -4.20 11.54
CA LEU A 260 12.70 -4.11 11.23
C LEU A 260 11.93 -4.89 12.29
N LYS A 261 10.86 -4.31 12.82
CA LYS A 261 10.01 -4.96 13.82
C LYS A 261 8.56 -4.98 13.38
N GLN A 262 8.00 -6.18 13.24
CA GLN A 262 6.58 -6.41 13.02
C GLN A 262 5.84 -6.36 14.35
N HIS A 263 4.88 -5.45 14.44
CA HIS A 263 3.95 -5.33 15.54
C HIS A 263 2.70 -6.16 15.26
N LYS A 264 2.07 -6.64 16.34
CA LYS A 264 0.81 -7.40 16.26
C LYS A 264 -0.30 -6.50 15.73
N ARG A 265 -0.84 -6.84 14.55
CA ARG A 265 -1.99 -6.14 13.95
C ARG A 265 -3.30 -6.62 14.57
N ARG A 266 -4.24 -5.68 14.77
CA ARG A 266 -5.63 -5.99 15.15
C ARG A 266 -6.38 -6.60 13.96
N VAL A 267 -7.49 -7.30 14.21
CA VAL A 267 -8.34 -7.88 13.14
C VAL A 267 -8.80 -6.82 12.13
N THR A 268 -9.07 -5.59 12.57
CA THR A 268 -9.45 -4.45 11.72
C THR A 268 -8.33 -3.98 10.79
N GLN A 269 -7.08 -4.25 11.18
CA GLN A 269 -5.84 -3.86 10.49
C GLN A 269 -5.32 -4.97 9.57
N LEU A 270 -5.95 -6.15 9.57
CA LEU A 270 -5.56 -7.23 8.68
C LEU A 270 -6.09 -6.95 7.26
N PRO A 271 -5.25 -7.14 6.23
CA PRO A 271 -5.55 -6.73 4.87
C PRO A 271 -6.58 -7.66 4.21
N GLY A 272 -7.21 -7.15 3.15
CA GLY A 272 -7.91 -7.97 2.17
C GLY A 272 -6.95 -8.68 1.21
N ARG A 273 -7.50 -9.38 0.22
CA ARG A 273 -6.74 -10.10 -0.83
C ARG A 273 -6.49 -9.27 -2.09
N GLY A 274 -6.99 -8.04 -2.15
CA GLY A 274 -6.81 -7.19 -3.32
C GLY A 274 -5.40 -6.67 -3.48
N SER A 275 -5.13 -6.06 -4.64
CA SER A 275 -3.80 -5.57 -4.96
C SER A 275 -3.30 -4.53 -3.95
N GLY A 276 -1.97 -4.45 -3.84
CA GLY A 276 -1.33 -3.37 -3.13
C GLY A 276 -1.22 -2.08 -3.90
N TYR A 277 -0.51 -1.15 -3.27
CA TYR A 277 -0.10 0.10 -3.90
C TYR A 277 1.33 -0.02 -4.44
N SER A 278 1.68 0.89 -5.34
CA SER A 278 3.00 0.96 -5.99
C SER A 278 4.01 1.66 -5.11
N ALA A 279 5.24 1.14 -5.08
CA ALA A 279 6.37 1.78 -4.42
C ALA A 279 6.65 3.16 -5.06
N LEU A 280 6.56 3.24 -6.40
CA LEU A 280 6.70 4.47 -7.15
C LEU A 280 5.69 5.53 -6.68
N LEU A 281 4.41 5.17 -6.63
CA LEU A 281 3.37 6.09 -6.19
C LEU A 281 3.51 6.47 -4.72
N ALA A 282 4.00 5.57 -3.86
CA ALA A 282 4.23 5.88 -2.45
C ALA A 282 5.27 7.01 -2.32
N ASN A 283 6.40 6.89 -3.01
CA ASN A 283 7.43 7.92 -3.03
C ASN A 283 6.93 9.23 -3.65
N HIS A 284 6.27 9.15 -4.82
CA HIS A 284 5.81 10.34 -5.55
C HIS A 284 4.75 11.12 -4.78
N LEU A 285 3.69 10.46 -4.30
CA LEU A 285 2.57 11.13 -3.63
C LEU A 285 2.99 11.70 -2.27
N ALA A 286 3.87 11.01 -1.53
CA ALA A 286 4.48 11.54 -0.31
C ALA A 286 5.30 12.82 -0.57
N SER A 287 5.82 13.00 -1.78
CA SER A 287 6.54 14.19 -2.24
C SER A 287 5.65 15.19 -3.02
N GLY A 288 4.33 14.98 -3.06
CA GLY A 288 3.38 15.88 -3.73
C GLY A 288 3.44 15.84 -5.25
N SER A 289 3.93 14.73 -5.81
CA SER A 289 4.03 14.50 -7.24
C SER A 289 3.06 13.40 -7.67
N LEU A 290 2.40 13.61 -8.80
CA LEU A 290 1.45 12.67 -9.40
C LEU A 290 2.02 12.19 -10.74
N PRO A 291 2.60 10.97 -10.81
CA PRO A 291 3.14 10.44 -12.04
C PRO A 291 2.01 10.07 -13.01
N PHE A 292 2.16 10.42 -14.28
CA PHE A 292 1.12 10.23 -15.29
C PHE A 292 1.58 9.42 -16.51
N SER A 293 2.87 9.41 -16.80
CA SER A 293 3.44 8.57 -17.85
C SER A 293 4.89 8.21 -17.52
N GLN A 294 5.38 7.17 -18.18
CA GLN A 294 6.78 6.76 -18.14
C GLN A 294 7.29 6.53 -19.56
N ASP A 295 8.54 6.87 -19.80
CA ASP A 295 9.30 6.48 -20.98
C ASP A 295 10.42 5.50 -20.57
N GLU A 296 11.32 5.13 -21.49
CA GLU A 296 12.41 4.20 -21.16
C GLU A 296 13.31 4.72 -20.03
N HIS A 297 13.54 6.03 -19.95
CA HIS A 297 14.51 6.65 -19.06
C HIS A 297 13.90 7.52 -17.97
N ASN A 298 12.64 7.93 -18.10
CA ASN A 298 12.03 8.96 -17.31
C ASN A 298 10.61 8.61 -16.83
N ILE A 299 10.24 9.21 -15.70
CA ILE A 299 8.89 9.24 -15.16
C ILE A 299 8.42 10.69 -15.22
N ASN A 300 7.40 10.97 -16.02
CA ASN A 300 6.80 12.29 -16.11
C ASN A 300 5.77 12.44 -14.99
N SER A 301 5.92 13.48 -14.17
CA SER A 301 5.09 13.70 -12.98
C SER A 301 4.61 15.14 -12.87
N ILE A 302 3.35 15.32 -12.48
CA ILE A 302 2.78 16.62 -12.14
C ILE A 302 3.05 16.89 -10.66
N HIS A 303 3.82 17.92 -10.36
CA HIS A 303 4.02 18.42 -9.00
C HIS A 303 2.91 19.39 -8.63
N LEU A 304 2.21 19.12 -7.52
CA LEU A 304 1.09 19.94 -7.05
C LEU A 304 1.52 20.75 -5.84
N THR A 305 1.47 22.07 -5.98
CA THR A 305 1.77 23.05 -4.92
C THR A 305 0.49 23.77 -4.49
N ASN A 306 0.51 24.48 -3.37
CA ASN A 306 -0.66 25.25 -2.92
C ASN A 306 -1.12 26.30 -3.95
N ASN A 307 -0.21 26.81 -4.77
CA ASN A 307 -0.48 27.85 -5.76
C ASN A 307 -1.46 27.40 -6.86
N ILE A 308 -1.58 26.09 -7.10
CA ILE A 308 -2.48 25.56 -8.15
C ILE A 308 -3.91 25.35 -7.65
N LEU A 309 -4.14 25.36 -6.34
CA LEU A 309 -5.43 24.99 -5.76
C LEU A 309 -6.51 26.02 -6.09
N GLU A 310 -6.22 27.31 -5.97
CA GLU A 310 -7.20 28.35 -6.28
C GLU A 310 -7.55 28.42 -7.78
N PRO A 311 -6.57 28.42 -8.72
CA PRO A 311 -6.88 28.30 -10.14
C PRO A 311 -7.68 27.04 -10.50
N LEU A 312 -7.35 25.90 -9.89
CA LEU A 312 -8.09 24.64 -10.08
C LEU A 312 -9.55 24.76 -9.59
N LYS A 313 -9.77 25.37 -8.41
CA LYS A 313 -11.12 25.59 -7.88
C LYS A 313 -11.93 26.58 -8.71
N ALA A 314 -11.27 27.63 -9.20
CA ALA A 314 -11.87 28.62 -10.10
C ALA A 314 -12.23 28.04 -11.48
N GLY A 315 -11.77 26.83 -11.80
CA GLY A 315 -12.00 26.21 -13.10
C GLY A 315 -11.19 26.85 -14.21
N GLU A 316 -10.01 27.40 -13.88
CA GLU A 316 -9.10 27.97 -14.85
C GLU A 316 -8.44 26.88 -15.71
N ASN A 317 -8.06 27.28 -16.92
CA ASN A 317 -7.32 26.43 -17.84
C ASN A 317 -5.86 26.33 -17.36
N LEU A 318 -5.37 25.11 -17.16
CA LEU A 318 -4.02 24.85 -16.68
C LEU A 318 -3.13 24.40 -17.83
N HIS A 319 -1.89 24.89 -17.84
CA HIS A 319 -0.83 24.50 -18.75
C HIS A 319 0.25 23.69 -18.01
N LEU A 320 0.65 22.57 -18.60
CA LEU A 320 1.76 21.77 -18.12
C LEU A 320 3.09 22.38 -18.55
N GLN A 321 3.87 22.87 -17.61
CA GLN A 321 5.20 23.42 -17.84
C GLN A 321 6.24 22.58 -17.10
N GLN A 322 7.39 22.30 -17.72
CA GLN A 322 8.49 21.66 -16.99
C GLN A 322 8.94 22.56 -15.84
N SER A 323 9.07 21.98 -14.64
CA SER A 323 9.45 22.76 -13.45
C SER A 323 10.96 22.97 -13.41
N PRO A 324 11.47 24.22 -13.51
CA PRO A 324 12.86 24.50 -13.14
C PRO A 324 13.04 24.56 -11.62
N THR A 325 11.96 24.83 -10.87
CA THR A 325 12.01 25.02 -9.43
C THR A 325 12.06 23.68 -8.70
N GLN A 326 13.08 23.50 -7.86
CA GLN A 326 13.28 22.30 -7.07
C GLN A 326 12.84 22.56 -5.62
N THR A 327 11.59 22.19 -5.29
CA THR A 327 11.08 22.21 -3.91
C THR A 327 11.81 21.19 -3.03
N ARG A 328 11.74 21.31 -1.70
CA ARG A 328 12.35 20.32 -0.78
C ARG A 328 11.82 18.91 -1.05
N ALA A 329 10.52 18.78 -1.30
CA ALA A 329 9.88 17.52 -1.65
C ALA A 329 10.44 16.92 -2.95
N LEU A 330 10.63 17.74 -4.00
CA LEU A 330 11.24 17.30 -5.26
C LEU A 330 12.73 16.97 -5.11
N LYS A 331 13.48 17.73 -4.32
CA LYS A 331 14.87 17.41 -3.95
C LYS A 331 14.93 16.04 -3.29
N TYR A 332 14.12 15.82 -2.26
CA TYR A 332 14.01 14.52 -1.59
C TYR A 332 13.69 13.40 -2.59
N LEU A 333 12.64 13.57 -3.39
CA LEU A 333 12.23 12.57 -4.39
C LEU A 333 13.36 12.22 -5.37
N SER A 334 14.12 13.22 -5.82
CA SER A 334 15.26 13.02 -6.73
C SER A 334 16.45 12.29 -6.11
N THR A 335 16.57 12.27 -4.78
CA THR A 335 17.64 11.51 -4.08
C THR A 335 17.30 10.04 -3.86
N LEU A 336 16.02 9.67 -3.95
CA LEU A 336 15.59 8.30 -3.69
C LEU A 336 16.06 7.35 -4.79
N PRO A 337 16.36 6.08 -4.45
CA PRO A 337 16.60 5.06 -5.46
C PRO A 337 15.36 4.92 -6.35
N SER A 338 15.54 5.17 -7.63
CA SER A 338 14.48 5.15 -8.64
C SER A 338 14.91 4.32 -9.84
N SER A 339 13.95 3.65 -10.48
CA SER A 339 14.20 2.88 -11.71
C SER A 339 14.50 3.77 -12.91
N ARG A 340 14.02 5.03 -12.86
CA ARG A 340 14.07 6.01 -13.96
C ARG A 340 14.23 7.43 -13.40
N HIS A 341 14.70 8.34 -14.23
CA HIS A 341 14.83 9.76 -13.89
C HIS A 341 13.46 10.44 -13.75
N ILE A 342 13.30 11.29 -12.75
CA ILE A 342 12.02 12.00 -12.55
C ILE A 342 12.04 13.30 -13.34
N LYS A 343 11.05 13.49 -14.22
CA LYS A 343 10.79 14.74 -14.93
C LYS A 343 9.59 15.44 -14.30
N PRO A 344 9.80 16.42 -13.40
CA PRO A 344 8.71 17.13 -12.75
C PRO A 344 8.15 18.23 -13.66
N HIS A 345 6.83 18.35 -13.65
CA HIS A 345 6.08 19.39 -14.34
C HIS A 345 5.20 20.13 -13.34
N ASN A 346 5.12 21.45 -13.43
CA ASN A 346 4.16 22.26 -12.69
C ASN A 346 2.97 22.58 -13.60
N LEU A 347 1.85 22.92 -12.96
CA LEU A 347 0.69 23.47 -13.63
C LEU A 347 0.65 24.97 -13.40
N THR A 348 0.55 25.74 -14.48
CA THR A 348 0.38 27.21 -14.44
C THR A 348 -0.91 27.62 -15.14
N PRO A 349 -1.63 28.63 -14.65
CA PRO A 349 -2.80 29.16 -15.34
C PRO A 349 -2.44 29.67 -16.74
N SER A 350 -3.25 29.36 -17.74
CA SER A 350 -3.03 29.80 -19.13
C SER A 350 -4.36 29.91 -19.87
N GLN A 351 -4.53 30.95 -20.69
CA GLN A 351 -5.76 31.14 -21.47
C GLN A 351 -5.92 30.13 -22.61
N ALA A 352 -4.83 29.53 -23.11
CA ALA A 352 -4.81 28.75 -24.34
C ALA A 352 -4.61 27.24 -24.14
N SER A 353 -4.36 26.75 -22.93
CA SER A 353 -3.98 25.34 -22.70
C SER A 353 -5.10 24.48 -22.10
N THR A 354 -5.09 23.18 -22.41
CA THR A 354 -6.07 22.18 -21.97
C THR A 354 -5.47 21.08 -21.09
N SER A 355 -4.33 21.34 -20.42
CA SER A 355 -3.64 20.33 -19.60
C SER A 355 -4.40 19.96 -18.33
N THR A 356 -5.49 20.67 -18.00
CA THR A 356 -6.42 20.31 -16.93
C THR A 356 -6.90 18.86 -17.08
N ASN A 357 -7.21 18.40 -18.29
CA ASN A 357 -7.66 17.01 -18.51
C ASN A 357 -6.57 15.99 -18.14
N LEU A 358 -5.29 16.30 -18.37
CA LEU A 358 -4.19 15.41 -17.96
C LEU A 358 -4.17 15.24 -16.44
N LEU A 359 -4.34 16.32 -15.67
CA LEU A 359 -4.47 16.24 -14.22
C LEU A 359 -5.66 15.37 -13.82
N LEU A 360 -6.85 15.63 -14.39
CA LEU A 360 -8.07 14.90 -14.09
C LEU A 360 -7.92 13.39 -14.39
N HIS A 361 -7.33 13.04 -15.54
CA HIS A 361 -7.07 11.66 -15.94
C HIS A 361 -6.02 10.99 -15.05
N SER A 362 -5.00 11.74 -14.63
CA SER A 362 -3.99 11.24 -13.68
C SER A 362 -4.63 10.93 -12.32
N ILE A 363 -5.56 11.77 -11.85
CA ILE A 363 -6.34 11.51 -10.63
C ILE A 363 -7.27 10.30 -10.82
N ALA A 364 -7.95 10.20 -11.96
CA ALA A 364 -8.86 9.08 -12.27
C ALA A 364 -8.13 7.73 -12.35
N THR A 365 -6.86 7.72 -12.75
CA THR A 365 -6.07 6.50 -12.90
C THR A 365 -5.47 5.98 -11.60
N LEU A 366 -5.35 6.82 -10.55
CA LEU A 366 -4.74 6.46 -9.26
C LEU A 366 -5.17 5.07 -8.73
N PRO A 367 -6.46 4.71 -8.67
CA PRO A 367 -6.87 3.40 -8.14
C PRO A 367 -6.39 2.22 -8.99
N PHE A 368 -6.09 2.47 -10.27
CA PHE A 368 -5.70 1.48 -11.28
C PHE A 368 -4.19 1.41 -11.58
N VAL A 369 -3.38 2.19 -10.87
CA VAL A 369 -1.91 2.11 -10.92
C VAL A 369 -1.30 1.84 -9.54
N GLY A 370 -2.15 1.54 -8.54
CA GLY A 370 -1.73 1.34 -7.15
C GLY A 370 -1.42 2.66 -6.44
N GLY A 371 -2.18 3.72 -6.70
CA GLY A 371 -2.00 5.07 -6.16
C GLY A 371 -2.71 5.36 -4.85
N LEU A 372 -3.43 4.40 -4.28
CA LEU A 372 -4.10 4.53 -2.97
C LEU A 372 -3.11 4.26 -1.82
N VAL A 373 -2.08 5.09 -1.75
CA VAL A 373 -0.95 4.97 -0.81
C VAL A 373 -1.29 5.59 0.56
N PRO A 374 -0.55 5.26 1.63
CA PRO A 374 -0.85 5.76 2.98
C PRO A 374 -0.38 7.20 3.24
N LEU A 375 0.53 7.75 2.43
CA LEU A 375 1.14 9.07 2.63
C LEU A 375 0.97 9.96 1.41
N ALA A 376 0.56 11.21 1.62
CA ALA A 376 0.51 12.22 0.56
C ALA A 376 0.68 13.65 1.11
N THR A 377 1.09 14.61 0.28
CA THR A 377 1.16 16.01 0.70
C THR A 377 -0.23 16.67 0.73
N PRO A 378 -0.46 17.68 1.59
CA PRO A 378 -1.73 18.39 1.67
C PRO A 378 -2.26 18.95 0.33
N PRO A 379 -1.45 19.64 -0.51
CA PRO A 379 -1.97 20.20 -1.77
C PRO A 379 -2.51 19.12 -2.71
N LEU A 380 -1.83 17.97 -2.80
CA LEU A 380 -2.26 16.83 -3.59
C LEU A 380 -3.57 16.23 -3.06
N ILE A 381 -3.68 16.07 -1.73
CA ILE A 381 -4.89 15.57 -1.07
C ILE A 381 -6.08 16.49 -1.38
N GLU A 382 -5.87 17.81 -1.28
CA GLU A 382 -6.92 18.81 -1.52
C GLU A 382 -7.34 18.88 -2.98
N ALA A 383 -6.39 18.82 -3.91
CA ALA A 383 -6.67 18.77 -5.34
C ALA A 383 -7.52 17.54 -5.71
N VAL A 384 -7.11 16.34 -5.25
CA VAL A 384 -7.86 15.09 -5.50
C VAL A 384 -9.24 15.16 -4.86
N ARG A 385 -9.34 15.69 -3.62
CA ARG A 385 -10.61 15.81 -2.91
C ARG A 385 -11.55 16.73 -3.68
N PHE A 386 -11.08 17.91 -4.08
CA PHE A 386 -11.89 18.87 -4.82
C PHE A 386 -12.43 18.24 -6.10
N VAL A 387 -11.54 17.68 -6.93
CA VAL A 387 -11.85 17.05 -8.21
C VAL A 387 -12.87 15.91 -8.08
N ALA A 388 -12.70 15.01 -7.11
CA ALA A 388 -13.53 13.81 -6.98
C ALA A 388 -14.83 14.01 -6.16
N SER A 389 -14.94 15.12 -5.43
CA SER A 389 -16.04 15.34 -4.47
C SER A 389 -17.35 15.83 -5.08
N THR A 390 -17.40 16.21 -6.36
CA THR A 390 -18.56 16.91 -6.97
C THR A 390 -18.97 18.20 -6.22
N GLY A 391 -18.08 18.78 -5.40
CA GLY A 391 -18.42 19.88 -4.49
C GLY A 391 -19.33 19.49 -3.32
N LEU A 392 -19.56 18.19 -3.10
CA LEU A 392 -20.44 17.67 -2.05
C LEU A 392 -19.66 17.31 -0.78
N PRO A 393 -20.27 17.48 0.41
CA PRO A 393 -19.66 17.06 1.65
C PRO A 393 -19.55 15.51 1.72
N PRO A 394 -18.48 14.97 2.33
CA PRO A 394 -18.29 13.53 2.44
C PRO A 394 -19.35 12.86 3.33
N ALA A 395 -19.83 13.53 4.39
CA ALA A 395 -20.78 12.97 5.35
C ALA A 395 -20.38 11.54 5.77
N ARG A 396 -21.32 10.59 5.81
CA ARG A 396 -21.09 9.18 6.21
C ARG A 396 -20.43 8.32 5.12
N LEU A 397 -19.71 8.89 4.17
CA LEU A 397 -19.08 8.19 3.04
C LEU A 397 -18.33 6.92 3.46
N LEU A 398 -17.39 7.03 4.41
CA LEU A 398 -16.58 5.89 4.87
C LEU A 398 -17.45 4.76 5.44
N GLN A 399 -18.41 5.10 6.30
CA GLN A 399 -19.32 4.12 6.89
C GLN A 399 -20.17 3.40 5.81
N ARG A 400 -20.63 4.13 4.79
CA ARG A 400 -21.44 3.57 3.71
C ARG A 400 -20.62 2.73 2.74
N LEU A 401 -19.37 3.11 2.45
CA LEU A 401 -18.46 2.27 1.67
C LEU A 401 -18.15 0.95 2.39
N GLU A 402 -17.94 0.96 3.71
CA GLU A 402 -17.76 -0.28 4.48
C GLU A 402 -19.03 -1.17 4.49
N ALA A 403 -20.22 -0.56 4.35
CA ALA A 403 -21.45 -1.30 4.12
C ALA A 403 -21.51 -1.91 2.72
N LEU A 404 -20.95 -1.23 1.71
CA LEU A 404 -20.88 -1.74 0.34
C LEU A 404 -19.90 -2.91 0.24
N VAL A 405 -18.77 -2.85 0.96
CA VAL A 405 -17.84 -3.97 1.11
C VAL A 405 -18.55 -5.22 1.63
N ASP A 406 -19.35 -5.09 2.69
CA ASP A 406 -20.12 -6.19 3.27
C ASP A 406 -21.15 -6.75 2.29
N LYS A 407 -21.87 -5.88 1.59
CA LYS A 407 -22.82 -6.29 0.56
C LYS A 407 -22.16 -7.15 -0.51
N VAL A 408 -20.98 -6.76 -1.00
CA VAL A 408 -20.22 -7.55 -1.98
C VAL A 408 -19.61 -8.81 -1.36
N HIS A 409 -19.17 -8.76 -0.11
CA HIS A 409 -18.69 -9.93 0.63
C HIS A 409 -19.75 -11.04 0.71
N ASN A 410 -20.99 -10.68 1.03
CA ASN A 410 -22.10 -11.61 1.21
C ASN A 410 -22.52 -12.34 -0.08
N GLN A 411 -22.12 -11.87 -1.27
CA GLN A 411 -22.34 -12.62 -2.51
C GLN A 411 -21.45 -13.86 -2.62
N ALA A 412 -20.26 -13.85 -2.01
CA ALA A 412 -19.31 -14.93 -2.08
C ALA A 412 -18.43 -15.01 -0.81
N PRO A 413 -19.03 -15.28 0.37
CA PRO A 413 -18.31 -15.24 1.65
C PRO A 413 -17.18 -16.28 1.74
N HIS A 414 -17.32 -17.40 1.03
CA HIS A 414 -16.31 -18.47 0.96
C HIS A 414 -14.96 -18.02 0.38
N LEU A 415 -14.92 -16.93 -0.39
CA LEU A 415 -13.69 -16.41 -0.99
C LEU A 415 -12.82 -15.62 0.00
N ARG A 416 -13.40 -15.13 1.10
CA ARG A 416 -12.73 -14.35 2.16
C ARG A 416 -11.86 -13.20 1.62
N LEU A 417 -12.39 -12.47 0.63
CA LEU A 417 -11.65 -11.43 -0.09
C LEU A 417 -11.30 -10.22 0.79
N PHE A 418 -12.18 -9.83 1.69
CA PHE A 418 -12.07 -8.56 2.44
C PHE A 418 -11.39 -8.70 3.80
N GLY A 419 -10.67 -9.81 4.02
CA GLY A 419 -9.96 -10.08 5.26
C GLY A 419 -10.87 -10.58 6.39
N PRO A 420 -10.28 -10.84 7.56
CA PRO A 420 -10.97 -11.52 8.67
C PRO A 420 -12.04 -10.65 9.35
N LEU A 421 -12.02 -9.33 9.19
CA LEU A 421 -13.03 -8.43 9.76
C LEU A 421 -14.46 -8.79 9.32
N PHE A 422 -14.61 -9.35 8.12
CA PHE A 422 -15.92 -9.72 7.54
C PHE A 422 -16.31 -11.17 7.83
N GLU A 423 -15.49 -11.93 8.56
CA GLU A 423 -15.89 -13.26 8.99
C GLU A 423 -17.05 -13.19 10.01
N PRO A 424 -18.03 -14.12 9.98
CA PRO A 424 -19.22 -14.05 10.85
C PRO A 424 -18.91 -13.92 12.35
N GLN A 425 -17.82 -14.55 12.79
CA GLN A 425 -17.32 -14.48 14.17
C GLN A 425 -16.91 -13.07 14.63
N ASN A 426 -16.63 -12.17 13.69
CA ASN A 426 -16.17 -10.80 13.93
C ASN A 426 -17.27 -9.75 13.70
N ALA A 427 -18.55 -10.14 13.58
CA ALA A 427 -19.65 -9.22 13.32
C ALA A 427 -19.75 -8.05 14.32
N GLY A 428 -19.44 -8.30 15.60
CA GLY A 428 -19.38 -7.25 16.62
C GLY A 428 -18.25 -6.24 16.39
N LEU A 429 -17.10 -6.68 15.89
CA LEU A 429 -15.99 -5.78 15.51
C LEU A 429 -16.35 -4.96 14.27
N LEU A 430 -16.99 -5.57 13.26
CA LEU A 430 -17.47 -4.87 12.07
C LEU A 430 -18.50 -3.78 12.43
N PHE A 431 -19.43 -4.08 13.35
CA PHE A 431 -20.39 -3.08 13.84
C PHE A 431 -19.69 -1.89 14.50
N ARG A 432 -18.73 -2.14 15.39
CA ARG A 432 -17.94 -1.09 16.06
C ARG A 432 -17.13 -0.27 15.06
N GLU A 433 -16.54 -0.90 14.05
CA GLU A 433 -15.81 -0.18 13.00
C GLU A 433 -16.76 0.76 12.25
N ARG A 434 -17.95 0.31 11.85
CA ARG A 434 -18.95 1.18 11.20
C ARG A 434 -19.40 2.35 12.07
N GLU A 435 -19.61 2.11 13.36
CA GLU A 435 -19.98 3.17 14.31
C GLU A 435 -18.85 4.20 14.40
N ARG A 436 -17.60 3.74 14.50
CA ARG A 436 -16.40 4.57 14.52
C ARG A 436 -16.27 5.41 13.25
N LEU A 437 -16.45 4.83 12.07
CA LEU A 437 -16.47 5.56 10.80
C LEU A 437 -17.63 6.57 10.73
N GLY A 438 -18.77 6.25 11.35
CA GLY A 438 -19.90 7.17 11.50
C GLY A 438 -19.59 8.38 12.38
N LYS A 439 -18.73 8.21 13.40
CA LYS A 439 -18.26 9.32 14.27
C LYS A 439 -17.27 10.22 13.55
N LEU A 440 -16.37 9.66 12.74
CA LEU A 440 -15.45 10.43 11.90
C LEU A 440 -16.21 11.40 10.96
N ALA A 441 -17.36 10.97 10.43
CA ALA A 441 -18.22 11.81 9.59
C ALA A 441 -18.81 13.04 10.31
N THR A 442 -18.88 13.01 11.64
CA THR A 442 -19.41 14.11 12.47
C THR A 442 -18.34 15.05 12.99
N GLY A 443 -17.08 14.89 12.56
CA GLY A 443 -15.95 15.68 13.06
C GLY A 443 -15.54 15.34 14.49
N VAL A 444 -16.09 14.27 15.08
CA VAL A 444 -15.63 13.76 16.37
C VAL A 444 -14.23 13.21 16.15
N SER A 445 -13.24 13.80 16.83
CA SER A 445 -11.85 13.35 16.78
C SER A 445 -11.79 11.92 17.30
N VAL A 446 -11.58 10.99 16.38
CA VAL A 446 -11.24 9.60 16.70
C VAL A 446 -9.86 9.37 16.15
N GLU A 447 -8.91 9.06 17.03
CA GLU A 447 -7.56 8.69 16.61
C GLU A 447 -7.62 7.41 15.77
N ASP A 448 -7.18 7.52 14.52
CA ASP A 448 -7.12 6.41 13.56
C ASP A 448 -5.64 6.18 13.24
N THR A 449 -5.15 4.97 13.53
CA THR A 449 -3.77 4.64 13.20
C THR A 449 -3.59 4.55 11.68
N ILE A 450 -2.38 4.77 11.18
CA ILE A 450 -2.12 4.62 9.74
C ILE A 450 -2.39 3.19 9.24
N ALA A 451 -2.21 2.19 10.10
CA ALA A 451 -2.55 0.80 9.80
C ALA A 451 -4.06 0.57 9.64
N ASP A 452 -4.90 1.21 10.47
CA ASP A 452 -6.36 1.14 10.33
C ASP A 452 -6.83 1.81 9.03
N LYS A 453 -6.29 3.00 8.74
CA LYS A 453 -6.51 3.74 7.50
C LYS A 453 -6.14 2.91 6.27
N MET A 454 -4.95 2.29 6.28
CA MET A 454 -4.46 1.49 5.15
C MET A 454 -5.25 0.19 4.97
N ALA A 455 -5.58 -0.52 6.05
CA ALA A 455 -6.38 -1.73 5.97
C ALA A 455 -7.76 -1.44 5.35
N ARG A 456 -8.37 -0.31 5.70
CA ARG A 456 -9.60 0.18 5.06
C ARG A 456 -9.41 0.43 3.57
N MET A 457 -8.36 1.14 3.18
CA MET A 457 -8.07 1.40 1.75
C MET A 457 -7.83 0.11 0.96
N ARG A 458 -7.15 -0.89 1.53
CA ARG A 458 -7.00 -2.21 0.89
C ARG A 458 -8.33 -2.91 0.66
N ARG A 459 -9.27 -2.81 1.60
CA ARG A 459 -10.63 -3.36 1.40
C ARG A 459 -11.37 -2.63 0.29
N TYR A 460 -11.19 -1.32 0.16
CA TYR A 460 -11.79 -0.54 -0.93
C TYR A 460 -11.15 -0.84 -2.29
N SER A 461 -9.83 -1.04 -2.37
CA SER A 461 -9.20 -1.54 -3.59
C SER A 461 -9.75 -2.91 -3.96
N THR A 462 -9.82 -3.85 -3.00
CA THR A 462 -10.39 -5.18 -3.21
C THR A 462 -11.85 -5.11 -3.67
N LEU A 463 -12.61 -4.12 -3.20
CA LEU A 463 -14.00 -3.90 -3.59
C LEU A 463 -14.09 -3.55 -5.07
N VAL A 464 -13.26 -2.60 -5.53
CA VAL A 464 -13.19 -2.20 -6.94
C VAL A 464 -12.80 -3.40 -7.82
N GLU A 465 -11.74 -4.12 -7.46
CA GLU A 465 -11.28 -5.31 -8.20
C GLU A 465 -12.35 -6.39 -8.31
N ARG A 466 -13.11 -6.61 -7.22
CA ARG A 466 -14.18 -7.59 -7.20
C ARG A 466 -15.38 -7.14 -8.02
N LEU A 467 -15.76 -5.86 -7.94
CA LEU A 467 -16.86 -5.31 -8.73
C LEU A 467 -16.55 -5.42 -10.22
N MET A 468 -15.32 -5.10 -10.65
CA MET A 468 -14.87 -5.32 -12.03
C MET A 468 -14.97 -6.79 -12.44
N ALA A 469 -14.54 -7.72 -11.58
CA ALA A 469 -14.58 -9.16 -11.89
C ALA A 469 -16.00 -9.72 -12.13
N VAL A 470 -17.05 -9.01 -11.69
CA VAL A 470 -18.44 -9.44 -11.81
C VAL A 470 -19.28 -8.57 -12.74
N VAL A 471 -18.69 -7.62 -13.48
CA VAL A 471 -19.43 -6.76 -14.43
C VAL A 471 -20.11 -7.62 -15.51
N PRO A 472 -21.43 -7.45 -15.75
CA PRO A 472 -22.14 -8.22 -16.76
C PRO A 472 -21.84 -7.70 -18.18
N GLY A 473 -21.87 -8.60 -19.17
CA GLY A 473 -21.84 -8.25 -20.59
C GLY A 473 -20.50 -7.78 -21.17
N VAL A 474 -19.46 -7.61 -20.34
CA VAL A 474 -18.13 -7.18 -20.78
C VAL A 474 -17.14 -8.34 -20.64
N LYS A 475 -16.28 -8.54 -21.64
CA LYS A 475 -15.20 -9.53 -21.56
C LYS A 475 -14.20 -9.12 -20.49
N GLN A 476 -13.75 -10.07 -19.68
CA GLN A 476 -12.86 -9.81 -18.54
C GLN A 476 -11.56 -9.10 -18.92
N GLU A 477 -11.07 -9.35 -20.14
CA GLU A 477 -9.88 -8.72 -20.72
C GLU A 477 -10.11 -7.23 -21.01
N ASP A 478 -11.35 -6.83 -21.32
CA ASP A 478 -11.74 -5.46 -21.67
C ASP A 478 -12.25 -4.67 -20.45
N VAL A 479 -12.79 -5.32 -19.42
CA VAL A 479 -13.44 -4.64 -18.26
C VAL A 479 -12.57 -3.55 -17.66
N LEU A 480 -11.28 -3.81 -17.45
CA LEU A 480 -10.37 -2.83 -16.84
C LEU A 480 -10.27 -1.55 -17.69
N ARG A 481 -10.19 -1.69 -19.02
CA ARG A 481 -10.14 -0.55 -19.95
C ARG A 481 -11.45 0.24 -19.90
N GLU A 482 -12.59 -0.45 -20.04
CA GLU A 482 -13.91 0.18 -20.04
C GLU A 482 -14.20 0.94 -18.73
N VAL A 483 -13.86 0.34 -17.58
CA VAL A 483 -14.05 0.96 -16.26
C VAL A 483 -13.11 2.15 -16.06
N ARG A 484 -11.87 2.08 -16.56
CA ARG A 484 -10.94 3.23 -16.53
C ARG A 484 -11.47 4.41 -17.34
N GLU A 485 -11.92 4.17 -18.57
CA GLU A 485 -12.48 5.20 -19.44
C GLU A 485 -13.76 5.81 -18.86
N ALA A 486 -14.63 4.98 -18.28
CA ALA A 486 -15.80 5.46 -17.55
C ALA A 486 -15.42 6.29 -16.32
N THR A 487 -14.38 5.88 -15.58
CA THR A 487 -13.88 6.64 -14.42
C THR A 487 -13.30 7.99 -14.83
N MET A 488 -12.58 8.08 -15.96
CA MET A 488 -12.09 9.36 -16.49
C MET A 488 -13.25 10.32 -16.78
N ARG A 489 -14.30 9.85 -17.46
CA ARG A 489 -15.52 10.64 -17.73
C ARG A 489 -16.25 11.06 -16.45
N GLU A 490 -16.37 10.15 -15.48
CA GLU A 490 -16.99 10.43 -14.18
C GLU A 490 -16.20 11.49 -13.38
N ILE A 491 -14.86 11.47 -13.44
CA ILE A 491 -14.00 12.45 -12.78
C ILE A 491 -14.07 13.82 -13.48
N GLU A 492 -14.10 13.86 -14.81
CA GLU A 492 -14.32 15.11 -15.55
C GLU A 492 -15.66 15.74 -15.22
N TRP A 493 -16.74 14.94 -15.18
CA TRP A 493 -18.06 15.41 -14.77
C TRP A 493 -18.02 15.92 -13.32
N SER A 494 -17.41 15.15 -12.40
CA SER A 494 -17.27 15.53 -11.00
C SER A 494 -16.53 16.85 -10.80
N TYR A 495 -15.48 17.09 -11.57
CA TYR A 495 -14.76 18.35 -11.54
C TYR A 495 -15.62 19.53 -12.01
N LYS A 496 -16.38 19.36 -13.11
CA LYS A 496 -17.31 20.40 -13.60
C LYS A 496 -18.34 20.78 -12.54
N GLU A 497 -18.94 19.79 -11.87
CA GLU A 497 -19.88 20.01 -10.76
C GLU A 497 -19.21 20.69 -9.57
N ALA A 498 -17.98 20.28 -9.20
CA ALA A 498 -17.23 20.90 -8.11
C ALA A 498 -16.91 22.38 -8.38
N VAL A 499 -16.51 22.72 -9.61
CA VAL A 499 -16.29 24.11 -10.04
C VAL A 499 -17.60 24.91 -10.02
N ALA A 500 -18.71 24.33 -10.49
CA ALA A 500 -20.01 24.98 -10.47
C ALA A 500 -20.49 25.27 -9.03
N ALA A 501 -20.28 24.33 -8.11
CA ALA A 501 -20.57 24.49 -6.68
C ALA A 501 -19.68 25.55 -6.03
N PHE A 502 -18.38 25.59 -6.39
CA PHE A 502 -17.43 26.58 -5.88
C PHE A 502 -17.77 28.01 -6.34
N LYS A 503 -18.17 28.18 -7.61
CA LYS A 503 -18.56 29.50 -8.16
C LYS A 503 -19.89 30.02 -7.60
N ASN A 504 -20.78 29.13 -7.19
CA ASN A 504 -22.12 29.48 -6.72
C ASN A 504 -22.38 28.99 -5.28
N PRO A 505 -21.62 29.49 -4.28
CA PRO A 505 -21.72 29.00 -2.89
C PRO A 505 -23.11 29.21 -2.28
N GLY A 506 -23.90 30.15 -2.81
CA GLY A 506 -25.26 30.46 -2.32
C GLY A 506 -26.34 29.45 -2.68
N THR A 507 -26.17 28.66 -3.75
CA THR A 507 -27.20 27.71 -4.23
C THR A 507 -27.27 26.45 -3.37
N ILE A 508 -26.18 26.14 -2.67
CA ILE A 508 -26.09 25.04 -1.71
C ILE A 508 -25.92 25.64 -0.31
N SER A 509 -26.83 26.54 0.07
CA SER A 509 -26.89 26.93 1.48
C SER A 509 -27.17 25.68 2.32
N PRO A 510 -26.33 25.35 3.32
CA PRO A 510 -26.70 24.35 4.29
C PRO A 510 -27.90 24.94 5.02
N ILE A 511 -29.09 24.40 4.75
CA ILE A 511 -30.23 24.59 5.64
C ILE A 511 -29.81 23.90 6.94
N VAL A 512 -29.12 24.64 7.80
CA VAL A 512 -29.03 24.33 9.21
C VAL A 512 -30.47 24.33 9.66
N PRO A 513 -31.02 23.21 10.17
CA PRO A 513 -32.36 23.24 10.74
C PRO A 513 -32.28 24.03 12.05
N THR A 514 -32.32 25.37 11.97
CA THR A 514 -32.71 26.25 13.05
C THR A 514 -34.21 26.08 13.25
N GLY A 515 -34.57 25.00 13.95
CA GLY A 515 -35.95 24.64 14.17
C GLY A 515 -36.05 23.57 15.23
N VAL A 516 -35.94 24.00 16.49
CA VAL A 516 -36.56 23.28 17.61
C VAL A 516 -38.07 23.30 17.35
N VAL A 517 -38.55 22.36 16.53
CA VAL A 517 -39.99 22.12 16.40
C VAL A 517 -40.32 20.97 17.33
N ALA A 518 -41.04 21.34 18.38
CA ALA A 518 -41.54 20.45 19.41
C ALA A 518 -42.21 19.21 18.81
N LYS A 519 -41.85 18.06 19.40
CA LYS A 519 -42.49 16.75 19.20
C LYS A 519 -44.02 16.89 19.23
N ARG A 520 -44.69 16.62 18.11
CA ARG A 520 -46.04 16.04 18.15
C ARG A 520 -45.91 14.54 18.11
N TYR A 521 -46.25 13.92 19.23
CA TYR A 521 -46.49 12.48 19.33
C TYR A 521 -47.62 12.10 18.38
N SER A 522 -47.30 11.38 17.30
CA SER A 522 -48.27 10.50 16.66
C SER A 522 -48.11 9.11 17.26
N SER A 523 -49.04 8.81 18.16
CA SER A 523 -49.43 7.45 18.51
C SER A 523 -49.75 6.66 17.24
N LEU A 524 -49.17 5.46 17.08
CA LEU A 524 -49.91 4.23 16.76
C LEU A 524 -48.98 3.01 16.63
N SER A 525 -49.36 1.97 17.38
CA SER A 525 -49.19 0.54 17.12
C SER A 525 -47.81 -0.11 17.29
N SER A 526 -47.38 -0.26 18.55
CA SER A 526 -46.57 -1.42 18.97
C SER A 526 -47.50 -2.59 19.34
N ARG A 527 -47.60 -3.60 18.47
CA ARG A 527 -48.12 -4.92 18.85
C ARG A 527 -47.02 -5.70 19.55
N THR A 528 -47.03 -5.67 20.88
CA THR A 528 -46.21 -6.51 21.74
C THR A 528 -46.74 -7.94 21.73
N ARG A 529 -45.93 -8.89 21.26
CA ARG A 529 -46.20 -10.33 21.48
C ARG A 529 -45.59 -10.75 22.81
N ARG A 530 -46.47 -10.74 23.80
CA ARG A 530 -46.39 -11.32 25.14
C ARG A 530 -45.92 -12.79 25.08
N SER A 531 -44.81 -13.12 25.72
CA SER A 531 -44.50 -14.48 26.15
C SER A 531 -44.19 -14.43 27.65
N LYS A 532 -45.15 -14.90 28.44
CA LYS A 532 -45.01 -15.18 29.87
C LYS A 532 -44.40 -16.58 30.00
N ARG A 533 -43.34 -16.72 30.79
CA ARG A 533 -43.23 -17.87 31.69
C ARG A 533 -42.37 -17.50 32.90
N SER A 534 -43.05 -17.39 34.04
CA SER A 534 -42.59 -17.62 35.41
C SER A 534 -41.73 -18.91 35.46
N SER A 535 -40.77 -19.14 36.35
CA SER A 535 -40.64 -19.00 37.81
C SER A 535 -39.18 -19.43 38.11
N THR A 536 -38.49 -19.29 39.25
CA THR A 536 -38.84 -19.19 40.67
C THR A 536 -37.55 -18.82 41.43
N SER A 537 -37.74 -18.23 42.60
CA SER A 537 -36.78 -17.79 43.61
C SER A 537 -36.04 -18.88 44.39
N SER A 538 -34.82 -18.56 44.83
CA SER A 538 -34.20 -18.95 46.13
C SER A 538 -33.05 -17.97 46.38
N ILE A 539 -33.19 -16.91 47.19
CA ILE A 539 -33.01 -16.84 48.65
C ILE A 539 -31.89 -17.77 49.16
N LEU A 540 -30.75 -17.16 49.52
CA LEU A 540 -30.08 -17.41 50.79
C LEU A 540 -29.18 -16.21 51.15
N GLU A 541 -29.39 -15.75 52.37
CA GLU A 541 -28.70 -14.67 53.07
C GLU A 541 -27.30 -15.09 53.52
N HIS A 542 -26.35 -14.16 53.56
CA HIS A 542 -25.41 -14.05 54.68
C HIS A 542 -24.91 -12.61 54.86
N SER A 543 -24.77 -12.25 56.13
CA SER A 543 -24.82 -10.90 56.68
C SER A 543 -23.47 -10.46 57.25
N GLN A 544 -23.37 -9.14 57.51
CA GLN A 544 -22.49 -8.44 58.48
C GLN A 544 -21.07 -8.11 57.97
N SER A 545 -20.43 -6.96 58.21
CA SER A 545 -20.77 -5.70 58.91
C SER A 545 -19.61 -4.67 58.77
N ALA A 546 -19.95 -3.37 58.75
CA ALA A 546 -19.19 -2.21 59.30
C ALA A 546 -18.14 -1.48 58.40
N PRO A 547 -17.70 -0.23 58.74
CA PRO A 547 -18.34 0.99 58.23
C PRO A 547 -17.38 2.08 57.69
N ALA A 548 -18.00 3.13 57.12
CA ALA A 548 -17.52 4.50 56.99
C ALA A 548 -16.27 4.79 56.13
N SER A 549 -16.46 5.43 54.97
CA SER A 549 -15.67 6.59 54.56
C SER A 549 -16.46 7.42 53.56
N THR A 550 -16.77 8.64 53.99
CA THR A 550 -17.17 9.79 53.20
C THR A 550 -16.20 10.01 52.04
N THR A 551 -16.67 10.00 50.79
CA THR A 551 -16.01 10.76 49.72
C THR A 551 -17.02 11.22 48.69
N GLN A 552 -16.80 12.46 48.29
CA GLN A 552 -17.74 13.37 47.65
C GLN A 552 -18.14 12.96 46.24
N GLY A 553 -19.36 13.37 45.88
CA GLY A 553 -20.01 13.20 44.58
C GLY A 553 -19.08 13.43 43.39
N LEU A 554 -18.95 12.37 42.59
CA LEU A 554 -18.73 12.46 41.15
C LEU A 554 -20.06 12.07 40.50
N GLN A 555 -20.70 13.05 39.87
CA GLN A 555 -21.82 12.81 38.97
C GLN A 555 -21.32 11.91 37.84
N GLU A 556 -21.64 10.62 37.93
CA GLU A 556 -21.69 9.73 36.78
C GLU A 556 -22.73 10.29 35.81
N LYS A 557 -22.22 11.01 34.82
CA LYS A 557 -22.99 11.44 33.66
C LYS A 557 -23.19 10.18 32.82
N ASP A 558 -24.28 9.48 33.10
CA ASP A 558 -24.86 8.44 32.26
C ASP A 558 -24.86 8.92 30.81
N THR A 559 -23.85 8.47 30.06
CA THR A 559 -23.81 8.61 28.61
C THR A 559 -24.77 7.57 28.08
N VAL A 560 -26.05 7.93 28.05
CA VAL A 560 -27.07 7.24 27.27
C VAL A 560 -26.51 7.09 25.87
N ILE A 561 -26.12 5.86 25.53
CA ILE A 561 -25.63 5.45 24.23
C ILE A 561 -26.78 5.66 23.25
N ALA A 562 -26.83 6.87 22.68
CA ALA A 562 -27.85 7.26 21.74
C ALA A 562 -27.64 6.46 20.45
N SER A 563 -28.70 5.74 20.06
CA SER A 563 -28.92 5.16 18.74
C SER A 563 -28.34 6.04 17.62
N PRO A 564 -27.74 5.46 16.57
CA PRO A 564 -27.13 6.22 15.48
C PRO A 564 -28.13 7.22 14.90
N ARG A 565 -27.77 8.52 14.96
CA ARG A 565 -28.60 9.61 14.42
C ARG A 565 -28.98 9.32 12.97
N PRO A 566 -30.22 9.63 12.56
CA PRO A 566 -30.69 9.44 11.19
C PRO A 566 -29.90 10.31 10.20
N SER A 567 -29.85 9.90 8.92
CA SER A 567 -29.15 10.60 7.83
C SER A 567 -29.62 12.06 7.59
N SER A 568 -30.65 12.54 8.31
CA SER A 568 -31.26 13.87 8.16
C SER A 568 -30.44 15.02 8.74
N THR A 569 -29.32 14.75 9.43
CA THR A 569 -28.41 15.80 9.96
C THR A 569 -27.40 16.32 8.94
N PHE A 570 -27.38 15.77 7.72
CA PHE A 570 -26.48 16.19 6.65
C PHE A 570 -27.28 16.88 5.53
N PRO A 571 -26.63 17.75 4.72
CA PRO A 571 -27.27 18.35 3.55
C PRO A 571 -27.97 17.30 2.68
N ILE A 572 -29.07 17.72 2.05
CA ILE A 572 -29.96 16.85 1.27
C ILE A 572 -29.21 16.12 0.16
N LEU A 573 -28.09 16.66 -0.34
CA LEU A 573 -27.20 15.99 -1.29
C LEU A 573 -25.80 15.86 -0.66
N ASN A 574 -25.31 14.63 -0.51
CA ASN A 574 -23.97 14.35 -0.01
C ASN A 574 -23.44 13.02 -0.58
N LEU A 575 -22.12 12.80 -0.49
CA LEU A 575 -21.48 11.60 -1.05
C LEU A 575 -21.93 10.31 -0.35
N GLY A 576 -22.25 10.36 0.94
CA GLY A 576 -22.81 9.24 1.68
C GLY A 576 -24.14 8.73 1.10
N GLN A 577 -24.99 9.63 0.60
CA GLN A 577 -26.24 9.24 -0.07
C GLN A 577 -26.01 8.63 -1.46
N GLN A 578 -24.97 9.05 -2.19
CA GLN A 578 -24.63 8.40 -3.46
C GLN A 578 -24.28 6.93 -3.24
N VAL A 579 -23.48 6.62 -2.21
CA VAL A 579 -23.24 5.22 -1.81
C VAL A 579 -24.52 4.53 -1.35
N GLU A 580 -25.43 5.22 -0.66
CA GLU A 580 -26.71 4.64 -0.27
C GLU A 580 -27.58 4.23 -1.47
N ARG A 581 -27.56 4.99 -2.57
CA ARG A 581 -28.23 4.61 -3.82
C ARG A 581 -27.60 3.33 -4.40
N LEU A 582 -26.27 3.23 -4.42
CA LEU A 582 -25.55 2.02 -4.84
C LEU A 582 -25.83 0.81 -3.91
N LEU A 583 -25.96 1.04 -2.62
CA LEU A 583 -26.35 0.01 -1.65
C LEU A 583 -27.76 -0.52 -1.92
N LYS A 584 -28.67 0.30 -2.45
CA LYS A 584 -30.03 -0.10 -2.83
C LYS A 584 -30.11 -0.75 -4.21
N ALA A 585 -29.22 -0.40 -5.14
CA ALA A 585 -29.15 -1.00 -6.47
C ALA A 585 -28.82 -2.50 -6.40
N GLU A 586 -29.29 -3.31 -7.35
CA GLU A 586 -28.97 -4.74 -7.37
C GLU A 586 -27.54 -5.00 -7.89
N LEU A 587 -26.94 -6.12 -7.48
CA LEU A 587 -25.65 -6.58 -8.00
C LEU A 587 -25.90 -7.69 -9.04
N PRO A 588 -25.07 -7.84 -10.09
CA PRO A 588 -23.83 -7.11 -10.34
C PRO A 588 -24.04 -5.70 -10.89
N PHE A 589 -23.07 -4.82 -10.64
CA PHE A 589 -23.06 -3.45 -11.15
C PHE A 589 -22.60 -3.37 -12.60
N ASP A 590 -23.12 -2.38 -13.33
CA ASP A 590 -22.64 -2.00 -14.65
C ASP A 590 -21.35 -1.16 -14.57
N VAL A 591 -20.69 -0.95 -15.71
CA VAL A 591 -19.42 -0.21 -15.80
C VAL A 591 -19.52 1.19 -15.18
N GLN A 592 -20.64 1.88 -15.39
CA GLN A 592 -20.83 3.24 -14.87
C GLN A 592 -20.99 3.26 -13.35
N SER A 593 -21.77 2.35 -12.77
CA SER A 593 -21.87 2.24 -11.31
C SER A 593 -20.52 1.91 -10.67
N VAL A 594 -19.68 1.08 -11.32
CA VAL A 594 -18.31 0.82 -10.85
C VAL A 594 -17.45 2.08 -10.92
N ALA A 595 -17.51 2.86 -12.00
CA ALA A 595 -16.80 4.14 -12.11
C ALA A 595 -17.18 5.13 -10.99
N VAL A 596 -18.47 5.22 -10.64
CA VAL A 596 -18.94 6.02 -9.50
C VAL A 596 -18.35 5.50 -8.18
N VAL A 597 -18.33 4.18 -7.96
CA VAL A 597 -17.67 3.59 -6.78
C VAL A 597 -16.20 3.97 -6.72
N VAL A 598 -15.47 3.90 -7.84
CA VAL A 598 -14.05 4.26 -7.93
C VAL A 598 -13.83 5.73 -7.53
N ARG A 599 -14.64 6.66 -8.04
CA ARG A 599 -14.58 8.07 -7.63
C ARG A 599 -14.84 8.24 -6.13
N LEU A 600 -15.82 7.54 -5.58
CA LEU A 600 -16.13 7.60 -4.14
C LEU A 600 -14.98 7.02 -3.28
N VAL A 601 -14.29 6.00 -3.77
CA VAL A 601 -13.06 5.46 -3.15
C VAL A 601 -11.92 6.47 -3.18
N LEU A 602 -11.76 7.25 -4.27
CA LEU A 602 -10.79 8.35 -4.32
C LEU A 602 -11.06 9.40 -3.24
N VAL A 603 -12.32 9.84 -3.07
CA VAL A 603 -12.66 10.76 -1.98
C VAL A 603 -12.37 10.13 -0.63
N ALA A 604 -12.74 8.86 -0.43
CA ALA A 604 -12.46 8.14 0.81
C ALA A 604 -10.97 8.01 1.14
N TRP A 605 -10.12 7.89 0.11
CA TRP A 605 -8.67 7.93 0.25
C TRP A 605 -8.20 9.30 0.77
N THR A 606 -8.72 10.41 0.27
CA THR A 606 -8.37 11.75 0.80
C THR A 606 -8.79 11.97 2.26
N LEU A 607 -9.69 11.15 2.80
CA LEU A 607 -10.09 11.15 4.22
C LEU A 607 -9.27 10.18 5.07
N SER A 608 -8.57 9.23 4.44
CA SER A 608 -7.82 8.16 5.10
C SER A 608 -6.31 8.23 4.86
N VAL A 609 -5.82 9.14 4.03
CA VAL A 609 -4.38 9.30 3.79
C VAL A 609 -3.75 10.18 4.88
N GLU A 610 -2.55 9.81 5.32
CA GLU A 610 -1.77 10.57 6.29
C GLU A 610 -1.00 11.69 5.56
N ARG A 611 -0.95 12.88 6.18
CA ARG A 611 -0.34 14.07 5.58
C ARG A 611 1.18 14.05 5.79
N VAL A 612 1.92 14.40 4.74
CA VAL A 612 3.37 14.66 4.80
C VAL A 612 3.61 16.13 4.49
N GLU A 613 4.17 16.84 5.45
CA GLU A 613 4.50 18.26 5.33
C GLU A 613 6.02 18.40 5.20
N TRP A 614 6.47 18.99 4.09
CA TRP A 614 7.89 19.23 3.80
C TRP A 614 8.36 20.62 4.25
N ASP A 615 7.43 21.55 4.40
CA ASP A 615 7.70 22.96 4.67
C ASP A 615 7.19 23.31 6.08
N GLU A 616 8.10 23.40 7.06
CA GLU A 616 7.83 24.04 8.36
C GLU A 616 8.11 25.55 8.32
N GLU A 617 8.41 26.12 7.13
CA GLU A 617 8.94 27.48 6.97
C GLU A 617 8.00 28.63 7.41
N ASN A 618 6.79 28.34 7.87
CA ASN A 618 5.89 29.35 8.45
C ASN A 618 5.51 29.09 9.93
N ALA A 619 6.03 28.03 10.58
CA ALA A 619 5.76 27.78 11.99
C ALA A 619 6.68 28.57 12.95
N GLY A 620 7.60 29.37 12.42
CA GLY A 620 8.44 30.31 13.17
C GLY A 620 7.93 31.75 13.20
N GLY A 621 6.70 32.01 12.76
CA GLY A 621 6.03 33.30 12.95
C GLY A 621 5.16 33.28 14.20
N GLU A 622 5.77 33.26 15.39
CA GLU A 622 5.05 33.46 16.64
C GLU A 622 5.57 34.70 17.39
N VAL A 623 4.57 35.48 17.84
CA VAL A 623 4.55 36.55 18.85
C VAL A 623 4.85 37.98 18.39
#